data_AF-A7RS26-F1
#
_entry.id   AF-A7RS26-F1
#
_cell.length_a   1.000
_cell.length_b   1.000
_cell.length_c   1.000
_cell.angle_alpha   90.00
_cell.angle_beta   90.00
_cell.angle_gamma   90.00
#
_symmetry.space_group_name_H-M   'P 1'
#
loop_
_entity.id
_entity.type
_entity.pdbx_description
1 polymer ?
#
loop_
_entity_poly.entity_id
_entity_poly.type
_entity_poly.pdbx_seq_one_letter_code
_entity_poly.pdbx_strand_id
1 'polypeptide(L)'
;MSLISLAVANGGFVDQKMFKTAGKYGFDSLLLTDTNMSVLEGYITYIHPLLKPKCEYVLVTRNGCQHNKLGELMSKLVFEATGKYVHPTRYRQIVETSSCKVLKSADRSAISEDQKHSSNVAKVHYRKQRSREVATKARECLEKLHGDSGTKLDKEVLTRLSDLSNFSEDQDDCTKSCSSTDEVQEISTPPAARMKPSARKLPAKQKREDAFLMKELCPARRKSLLFTPEEDKYLKVGLKRYGFGQWTSILRDPDFHFQKGRSPNSLLNRANRKYGTMDSHLVDRKG
;
A
#
# COMPACT_ATOMS: atom_id res chain seq x y z
N MET A 1 -18.09 -3.20 -38.44
CA MET A 1 -19.06 -3.19 -37.32
C MET A 1 -18.51 -2.31 -36.21
N SER A 2 -19.35 -1.51 -35.54
CA SER A 2 -18.91 -0.70 -34.40
C SER A 2 -18.69 -1.57 -33.16
N LEU A 3 -17.88 -1.11 -32.20
CA LEU A 3 -17.66 -1.80 -30.90
C LEU A 3 -19.00 -2.10 -30.20
N ILE A 4 -19.94 -1.16 -30.26
CA ILE A 4 -21.24 -1.26 -29.60
C ILE A 4 -22.12 -2.29 -30.32
N SER A 5 -22.13 -2.28 -31.66
CA SER A 5 -22.89 -3.26 -32.43
C SER A 5 -22.44 -4.70 -32.11
N LEU A 6 -21.14 -4.91 -31.86
CA LEU A 6 -20.66 -6.22 -31.42
C LEU A 6 -21.04 -6.51 -29.96
N ALA A 7 -20.92 -5.52 -29.07
CA ALA A 7 -21.34 -5.68 -27.68
C ALA A 7 -22.80 -6.12 -27.58
N VAL A 8 -23.70 -5.46 -28.32
CA VAL A 8 -25.13 -5.80 -28.39
C VAL A 8 -25.35 -7.22 -28.90
N ALA A 9 -24.67 -7.60 -29.98
CA ALA A 9 -24.77 -8.96 -30.53
C ALA A 9 -24.26 -10.04 -29.56
N ASN A 10 -23.29 -9.70 -28.70
CA ASN A 10 -22.67 -10.59 -27.73
C ASN A 10 -23.26 -10.43 -26.31
N GLY A 11 -24.47 -9.90 -26.15
CA GLY A 11 -25.12 -9.80 -24.84
C GLY A 11 -24.42 -8.86 -23.85
N GLY A 12 -23.80 -7.78 -24.36
CA GLY A 12 -23.06 -6.78 -23.59
C GLY A 12 -21.56 -7.07 -23.45
N PHE A 13 -21.08 -8.24 -23.88
CA PHE A 13 -19.68 -8.59 -23.77
C PHE A 13 -18.82 -7.94 -24.86
N VAL A 14 -17.72 -7.32 -24.41
CA VAL A 14 -16.68 -6.76 -25.25
C VAL A 14 -15.36 -7.42 -24.94
N ASP A 15 -14.86 -8.21 -25.87
CA ASP A 15 -13.59 -8.92 -25.71
C ASP A 15 -12.40 -7.98 -25.87
N GLN A 16 -11.42 -8.08 -24.97
CA GLN A 16 -10.23 -7.22 -24.98
C GLN A 16 -9.30 -7.46 -26.16
N LYS A 17 -9.49 -8.51 -26.96
CA LYS A 17 -8.87 -8.66 -28.29
C LYS A 17 -9.21 -7.48 -29.21
N MET A 18 -10.33 -6.79 -28.96
CA MET A 18 -10.72 -5.58 -29.68
C MET A 18 -10.09 -4.30 -29.14
N PHE A 19 -9.46 -4.35 -27.96
CA PHE A 19 -8.74 -3.20 -27.42
C PHE A 19 -7.29 -3.20 -27.92
N LYS A 20 -6.79 -2.01 -28.28
CA LYS A 20 -5.37 -1.79 -28.65
C LYS A 20 -4.37 -2.23 -27.58
N THR A 21 -4.84 -2.55 -26.38
CA THR A 21 -4.04 -2.89 -25.21
C THR A 21 -4.01 -4.39 -24.89
N ALA A 22 -4.60 -5.24 -25.74
CA ALA A 22 -4.65 -6.70 -25.56
C ALA A 22 -3.29 -7.34 -25.24
N GLY A 23 -2.24 -6.99 -25.99
CA GLY A 23 -0.89 -7.53 -25.78
C GLY A 23 -0.23 -7.11 -24.46
N LYS A 24 -0.75 -6.08 -23.78
CA LYS A 24 -0.19 -5.55 -22.53
C LYS A 24 -0.92 -6.01 -21.27
N TYR A 25 -2.23 -6.23 -21.37
CA TYR A 25 -3.07 -6.55 -20.20
C TYR A 25 -3.76 -7.92 -20.26
N GLY A 26 -3.56 -8.68 -21.35
CA GLY A 26 -4.09 -10.04 -21.48
C GLY A 26 -5.44 -10.12 -22.20
N PHE A 27 -6.10 -11.27 -22.03
CA PHE A 27 -7.40 -11.60 -22.61
C PHE A 27 -8.48 -11.53 -21.51
N ASP A 28 -9.03 -10.34 -21.24
CA ASP A 28 -10.22 -10.20 -20.40
C ASP A 28 -11.42 -9.69 -21.21
N SER A 29 -12.65 -10.01 -20.81
CA SER A 29 -13.86 -9.45 -21.42
C SER A 29 -14.48 -8.43 -20.47
N LEU A 30 -15.02 -7.34 -21.01
CA LEU A 30 -15.77 -6.35 -20.26
C LEU A 30 -17.26 -6.55 -20.51
N LEU A 31 -18.08 -6.47 -19.47
CA LEU A 31 -19.53 -6.47 -19.59
C LEU A 31 -20.07 -5.04 -19.52
N LEU A 32 -20.73 -4.60 -20.59
CA LEU A 32 -21.43 -3.33 -20.65
C LEU A 32 -22.93 -3.58 -20.44
N THR A 33 -23.55 -2.83 -19.54
CA THR A 33 -25.01 -2.84 -19.38
C THR A 33 -25.69 -2.13 -20.54
N ASP A 34 -26.99 -2.38 -20.74
CA ASP A 34 -27.80 -1.72 -21.77
C ASP A 34 -27.78 -0.20 -21.65
N THR A 35 -27.76 0.32 -20.41
CA THR A 35 -27.60 1.76 -20.15
C THR A 35 -26.25 2.26 -20.62
N ASN A 36 -25.16 1.54 -20.32
CA ASN A 36 -23.81 1.93 -20.76
C ASN A 36 -23.72 1.94 -22.28
N MET A 37 -24.28 0.92 -22.94
CA MET A 37 -24.29 0.82 -24.40
C MET A 37 -25.09 1.96 -25.03
N SER A 38 -26.30 2.24 -24.54
CA SER A 38 -27.14 3.35 -25.02
C SER A 38 -26.45 4.71 -24.88
N VAL A 39 -25.79 4.97 -23.74
CA VAL A 39 -25.07 6.23 -23.51
C VAL A 39 -23.87 6.37 -24.45
N LEU A 40 -23.10 5.30 -24.63
CA LEU A 40 -21.96 5.31 -25.54
C LEU A 40 -22.40 5.45 -27.00
N GLU A 41 -23.51 4.82 -27.39
CA GLU A 41 -24.04 4.90 -28.75
C GLU A 41 -24.51 6.31 -29.06
N GLY A 42 -25.24 6.94 -28.14
CA GLY A 42 -25.63 8.34 -28.26
C GLY A 42 -24.41 9.25 -28.37
N TYR A 43 -23.39 9.06 -27.53
CA TYR A 43 -22.15 9.83 -27.62
C TYR A 43 -21.44 9.66 -28.97
N ILE A 44 -21.26 8.43 -29.45
CA ILE A 44 -20.57 8.14 -30.72
C ILE A 44 -21.37 8.67 -31.91
N THR A 45 -22.69 8.58 -31.88
CA THR A 45 -23.57 8.97 -32.99
C THR A 45 -23.72 10.48 -33.09
N TYR A 46 -23.95 11.17 -31.96
CA TYR A 46 -24.32 12.58 -31.97
C TYR A 46 -23.16 13.52 -31.65
N ILE A 47 -22.20 13.12 -30.81
CA ILE A 47 -21.14 14.00 -30.33
C ILE A 47 -19.85 13.81 -31.13
N HIS A 48 -19.41 12.58 -31.35
CA HIS A 48 -18.13 12.29 -32.01
C HIS A 48 -17.97 12.94 -33.41
N PRO A 49 -19.00 12.95 -34.30
CA PRO A 49 -18.89 13.58 -35.62
C PRO A 49 -18.66 15.09 -35.58
N LEU A 50 -19.03 15.75 -34.48
CA LEU A 50 -18.87 17.19 -34.30
C LEU A 50 -17.45 17.58 -33.86
N LEU A 51 -16.63 16.62 -33.42
CA LEU A 51 -15.30 16.86 -32.88
C LEU A 51 -14.23 16.75 -33.97
N LYS A 52 -13.25 17.68 -33.95
CA LYS A 52 -12.12 17.72 -34.89
C LYS A 52 -10.81 17.92 -34.12
N PRO A 53 -9.73 17.19 -34.47
CA PRO A 53 -9.63 16.17 -35.52
C PRO A 53 -10.37 14.87 -35.18
N LYS A 54 -10.69 14.05 -36.19
CA LYS A 54 -11.26 12.72 -35.96
C LYS A 54 -10.21 11.81 -35.32
N CYS A 55 -10.62 11.05 -34.32
CA CYS A 55 -9.74 10.25 -33.47
C CYS A 55 -10.36 8.87 -33.24
N GLU A 56 -9.54 7.82 -33.30
CA GLU A 56 -10.01 6.42 -33.22
C GLU A 56 -10.40 5.98 -31.79
N TYR A 57 -10.10 6.79 -30.77
CA TYR A 57 -10.46 6.47 -29.40
C TYR A 57 -11.96 6.70 -29.17
N VAL A 58 -12.59 5.83 -28.37
CA VAL A 58 -14.01 5.94 -28.02
C VAL A 58 -14.28 7.22 -27.25
N LEU A 59 -13.50 7.48 -26.19
CA LEU A 59 -13.63 8.69 -25.39
C LEU A 59 -12.57 9.72 -25.82
N VAL A 60 -13.03 10.85 -26.35
CA VAL A 60 -12.17 11.93 -26.83
C VAL A 60 -12.44 13.23 -26.09
N THR A 61 -11.46 14.12 -26.10
CA THR A 61 -11.56 15.48 -25.56
C THR A 61 -12.53 16.32 -26.41
N ARG A 62 -12.96 17.46 -25.87
CA ARG A 62 -13.76 18.46 -26.61
C ARG A 62 -13.07 18.98 -27.89
N ASN A 63 -11.76 18.78 -28.00
CA ASN A 63 -10.96 19.15 -29.16
C ASN A 63 -10.69 17.94 -30.07
N GLY A 64 -11.47 16.86 -29.98
CA GLY A 64 -11.33 15.66 -30.81
C GLY A 64 -10.11 14.78 -30.50
N CYS A 65 -9.15 15.21 -29.69
CA CYS A 65 -7.95 14.45 -29.35
C CYS A 65 -8.16 13.39 -28.26
N GLN A 66 -7.24 12.43 -28.12
CA GLN A 66 -7.24 11.42 -27.05
C GLN A 66 -7.24 12.04 -25.64
N HIS A 67 -7.98 11.42 -24.72
CA HIS A 67 -7.98 11.82 -23.31
C HIS A 67 -6.74 11.29 -22.56
N ASN A 68 -5.79 12.18 -22.23
CA ASN A 68 -4.58 11.82 -21.46
C ASN A 68 -4.79 11.90 -19.94
N LYS A 69 -5.83 12.61 -19.50
CA LYS A 69 -6.11 12.93 -18.09
C LYS A 69 -7.52 12.54 -17.67
N LEU A 70 -8.04 11.43 -18.21
CA LEU A 70 -9.40 10.96 -17.90
C LEU A 70 -9.62 10.75 -16.39
N GLY A 71 -8.58 10.31 -15.66
CA GLY A 71 -8.64 10.16 -14.21
C GLY A 71 -8.89 11.47 -13.46
N GLU A 72 -8.33 12.59 -13.91
CA GLU A 72 -8.58 13.91 -13.30
C GLU A 72 -10.04 14.34 -13.51
N LEU A 73 -10.60 14.07 -14.71
CA LEU A 73 -11.98 14.37 -15.04
C LEU A 73 -12.95 13.55 -14.18
N MET A 74 -12.67 12.25 -14.03
CA MET A 74 -13.42 11.38 -13.10
C MET A 74 -13.36 11.93 -11.68
N SER A 75 -12.19 12.32 -11.17
CA SER A 75 -12.07 12.88 -9.82
C SER A 75 -12.84 14.20 -9.65
N LYS A 76 -12.90 15.06 -10.68
CA LYS A 76 -13.69 16.29 -10.67
C LYS A 76 -15.19 16.02 -10.62
N LEU A 77 -15.71 15.16 -11.50
CA LEU A 77 -17.13 14.78 -11.52
C LEU A 77 -17.59 14.26 -10.15
N VAL A 78 -16.73 13.50 -9.50
CA VAL A 78 -17.00 12.92 -8.19
C VAL A 78 -16.96 13.96 -7.09
N PHE A 79 -15.99 14.87 -7.15
CA PHE A 79 -15.91 15.98 -6.22
C PHE A 79 -17.15 16.87 -6.34
N GLU A 80 -17.62 17.17 -7.55
CA GLU A 80 -18.86 17.93 -7.78
C GLU A 80 -20.08 17.22 -7.20
N ALA A 81 -20.17 15.89 -7.33
CA ALA A 81 -21.31 15.12 -6.83
C ALA A 81 -21.29 14.90 -5.30
N THR A 82 -20.11 14.82 -4.67
CA THR A 82 -19.96 14.34 -3.28
C THR A 82 -19.22 15.29 -2.35
N GLY A 83 -18.62 16.35 -2.87
CA GLY A 83 -17.72 17.25 -2.15
C GLY A 83 -16.37 16.64 -1.77
N LYS A 84 -16.06 15.41 -2.20
CA LYS A 84 -14.85 14.67 -1.79
C LYS A 84 -13.99 14.32 -2.99
N TYR A 85 -12.69 14.57 -2.87
CA TYR A 85 -11.73 14.19 -3.90
C TYR A 85 -11.43 12.69 -3.82
N VAL A 86 -11.74 11.95 -4.88
CA VAL A 86 -11.47 10.51 -4.96
C VAL A 86 -10.70 10.22 -6.25
N HIS A 87 -9.47 9.72 -6.09
CA HIS A 87 -8.64 9.24 -7.21
C HIS A 87 -9.17 7.90 -7.76
N PRO A 88 -9.04 7.58 -9.06
CA PRO A 88 -9.52 6.31 -9.64
C PRO A 88 -9.01 5.03 -8.93
N THR A 89 -7.78 5.04 -8.42
CA THR A 89 -7.26 3.92 -7.61
C THR A 89 -8.03 3.77 -6.30
N ARG A 90 -8.43 4.89 -5.69
CA ARG A 90 -9.22 4.87 -4.46
C ARG A 90 -10.65 4.41 -4.72
N TYR A 91 -11.20 4.69 -5.90
CA TYR A 91 -12.47 4.11 -6.33
C TYR A 91 -12.48 2.59 -6.26
N ARG A 92 -11.48 1.95 -6.85
CA ARG A 92 -11.33 0.49 -6.79
C ARG A 92 -11.27 -0.02 -5.35
N GLN A 93 -10.48 0.65 -4.49
CA GLN A 93 -10.40 0.31 -3.06
C GLN A 93 -11.74 0.48 -2.31
N ILE A 94 -12.53 1.50 -2.64
CA ILE A 94 -13.85 1.71 -2.04
C ILE A 94 -14.78 0.56 -2.42
N VAL A 95 -14.82 0.14 -3.69
CA VAL A 95 -15.64 -0.99 -4.12
C VAL A 95 -15.22 -2.27 -3.39
N GLU A 96 -13.91 -2.55 -3.29
CA GLU A 96 -13.36 -3.69 -2.54
C GLU A 96 -13.80 -3.67 -1.06
N THR A 97 -13.53 -2.58 -0.36
CA THR A 97 -13.85 -2.47 1.08
C THR A 97 -15.35 -2.46 1.36
N SER A 98 -16.15 -1.86 0.47
CA SER A 98 -17.61 -1.80 0.62
C SER A 98 -18.26 -3.15 0.33
N SER A 99 -17.68 -3.94 -0.59
CA SER A 99 -18.15 -5.31 -0.87
C SER A 99 -18.18 -6.19 0.38
N CYS A 100 -17.24 -5.99 1.31
CA CYS A 100 -17.19 -6.74 2.57
C CYS A 100 -18.36 -6.49 3.51
N LYS A 101 -19.06 -5.35 3.36
CA LYS A 101 -20.20 -5.01 4.21
C LYS A 101 -21.50 -5.64 3.71
N VAL A 102 -21.57 -5.93 2.40
CA VAL A 102 -22.83 -6.29 1.72
C VAL A 102 -22.81 -7.72 1.21
N LEU A 103 -21.65 -8.25 0.80
CA LEU A 103 -21.54 -9.50 0.06
C LEU A 103 -20.91 -10.64 0.87
N LYS A 104 -21.28 -11.87 0.50
CA LYS A 104 -20.73 -13.10 1.06
C LYS A 104 -19.33 -13.39 0.49
N SER A 105 -18.63 -14.35 1.11
CA SER A 105 -17.22 -14.60 0.77
C SER A 105 -16.96 -15.01 -0.69
N ALA A 106 -17.87 -15.77 -1.30
CA ALA A 106 -17.74 -16.20 -2.69
C ALA A 106 -17.88 -15.02 -3.66
N ASP A 107 -18.94 -14.22 -3.51
CA ASP A 107 -19.22 -13.06 -4.36
C ASP A 107 -18.13 -11.99 -4.28
N ARG A 108 -17.52 -11.81 -3.09
CA ARG A 108 -16.36 -10.91 -2.92
C ARG A 108 -15.14 -11.37 -3.72
N SER A 109 -14.92 -12.68 -3.86
CA SER A 109 -13.83 -13.21 -4.69
C SER A 109 -14.03 -12.83 -6.14
N ALA A 110 -15.26 -12.98 -6.65
CA ALA A 110 -15.61 -12.61 -8.02
C ALA A 110 -15.37 -11.11 -8.28
N ILE A 111 -15.75 -10.22 -7.36
CA ILE A 111 -15.46 -8.78 -7.50
C ILE A 111 -13.96 -8.50 -7.50
N SER A 112 -13.19 -9.15 -6.62
CA SER A 112 -11.76 -8.90 -6.55
C SER A 112 -11.03 -9.40 -7.80
N GLU A 113 -11.49 -10.52 -8.36
CA GLU A 113 -11.03 -11.04 -9.64
C GLU A 113 -11.38 -10.08 -10.79
N ASP A 114 -12.62 -9.59 -10.87
CA ASP A 114 -13.07 -8.64 -11.89
C ASP A 114 -12.30 -7.31 -11.85
N GLN A 115 -12.02 -6.78 -10.66
CA GLN A 115 -11.23 -5.54 -10.54
C GLN A 115 -9.77 -5.69 -10.96
N LYS A 116 -9.28 -6.93 -11.07
CA LYS A 116 -7.89 -7.30 -11.41
C LYS A 116 -6.87 -6.53 -10.57
N HIS A 117 -7.24 -6.16 -9.34
CA HIS A 117 -6.44 -5.25 -8.54
C HIS A 117 -5.40 -6.04 -7.74
N SER A 118 -4.12 -5.89 -8.09
CA SER A 118 -3.01 -6.48 -7.32
C SER A 118 -2.66 -5.72 -6.04
N SER A 119 -3.53 -4.83 -5.56
CA SER A 119 -3.22 -3.93 -4.44
C SER A 119 -2.91 -4.71 -3.18
N ASN A 120 -1.64 -4.67 -2.77
CA ASN A 120 -1.20 -5.17 -1.48
C ASN A 120 -2.00 -4.52 -0.34
N VAL A 121 -2.49 -3.28 -0.50
CA VAL A 121 -3.30 -2.59 0.50
C VAL A 121 -4.66 -3.27 0.68
N ALA A 122 -5.34 -3.63 -0.41
CA ALA A 122 -6.62 -4.35 -0.34
C ALA A 122 -6.43 -5.76 0.26
N LYS A 123 -5.38 -6.47 -0.17
CA LYS A 123 -5.00 -7.78 0.40
C LYS A 123 -4.71 -7.69 1.90
N VAL A 124 -3.94 -6.68 2.33
CA VAL A 124 -3.63 -6.45 3.75
C VAL A 124 -4.89 -6.07 4.53
N HIS A 125 -5.79 -5.26 3.96
CA HIS A 125 -7.07 -4.93 4.58
C HIS A 125 -7.89 -6.20 4.87
N TYR A 126 -8.06 -7.07 3.87
CA TYR A 126 -8.77 -8.34 4.06
C TYR A 126 -8.11 -9.26 5.08
N ARG A 127 -6.77 -9.36 5.06
CA ARG A 127 -6.03 -10.13 6.07
C ARG A 127 -6.22 -9.59 7.48
N LYS A 128 -6.19 -8.26 7.65
CA LYS A 128 -6.42 -7.61 8.95
C LYS A 128 -7.85 -7.82 9.43
N GLN A 129 -8.84 -7.67 8.56
CA GLN A 129 -10.24 -7.90 8.91
C GLN A 129 -10.48 -9.36 9.33
N ARG A 130 -9.98 -10.32 8.53
CA ARG A 130 -10.06 -11.74 8.87
C ARG A 130 -9.34 -12.09 10.17
N SER A 131 -8.17 -11.52 10.41
CA SER A 131 -7.42 -11.71 11.65
C SER A 131 -8.22 -11.23 12.86
N ARG A 132 -8.94 -10.11 12.75
CA ARG A 132 -9.84 -9.62 13.81
C ARG A 132 -11.01 -10.58 14.04
N GLU A 133 -11.70 -11.00 12.99
CA GLU A 133 -12.80 -11.98 13.11
C GLU A 133 -12.36 -13.27 13.81
N VAL A 134 -11.19 -13.79 13.45
CA VAL A 134 -10.62 -15.00 14.05
C VAL A 134 -10.25 -14.76 15.52
N ALA A 135 -9.59 -13.65 15.84
CA ALA A 135 -9.23 -13.32 17.22
C ALA A 135 -10.49 -13.15 18.10
N THR A 136 -11.53 -12.48 17.61
CA THR A 136 -12.80 -12.33 18.32
C THR A 136 -13.47 -13.68 18.56
N LYS A 137 -13.61 -14.52 17.53
CA LYS A 137 -14.18 -15.87 17.69
C LYS A 137 -13.35 -16.75 18.62
N ALA A 138 -12.03 -16.69 18.52
CA ALA A 138 -11.15 -17.44 19.41
C ALA A 138 -11.33 -17.01 20.87
N ARG A 139 -11.46 -15.71 21.12
CA ARG A 139 -11.75 -15.18 22.45
C ARG A 139 -13.11 -15.67 22.97
N GLU A 140 -14.17 -15.61 22.15
CA GLU A 140 -15.49 -16.13 22.52
C GLU A 140 -15.45 -17.63 22.86
N CYS A 141 -14.68 -18.42 22.11
CA CYS A 141 -14.47 -19.84 22.40
C CYS A 141 -13.71 -20.06 23.70
N LEU A 142 -12.68 -19.26 23.96
CA LEU A 142 -11.91 -19.32 25.21
C LEU A 142 -12.76 -18.93 26.42
N GLU A 143 -13.57 -17.87 26.32
CA GLU A 143 -14.52 -17.49 27.38
C GLU A 143 -15.50 -18.63 27.71
N LYS A 144 -16.02 -19.32 26.69
CA LYS A 144 -16.86 -20.52 26.89
C LYS A 144 -16.11 -21.68 27.54
N LEU A 145 -14.82 -21.84 27.23
CA LEU A 145 -13.99 -22.92 27.76
C LEU A 145 -13.57 -22.68 29.22
N HIS A 146 -13.31 -21.42 29.58
CA HIS A 146 -12.86 -21.05 30.93
C HIS A 146 -14.02 -20.88 31.93
N GLY A 147 -15.26 -20.71 31.45
CA GLY A 147 -16.46 -20.57 32.29
C GLY A 147 -16.35 -19.45 33.33
N ASP A 148 -17.05 -19.61 34.47
CA ASP A 148 -17.04 -18.61 35.56
C ASP A 148 -15.68 -18.46 36.25
N SER A 149 -14.82 -19.48 36.16
CA SER A 149 -13.49 -19.43 36.77
C SER A 149 -12.56 -18.47 36.03
N GLY A 150 -12.62 -18.43 34.70
CA GLY A 150 -11.84 -17.49 33.88
C GLY A 150 -12.28 -16.04 34.07
N THR A 151 -13.59 -15.79 34.09
CA THR A 151 -14.12 -14.43 34.26
C THR A 151 -13.84 -13.85 35.65
N LYS A 152 -13.79 -14.71 36.69
CA LYS A 152 -13.40 -14.31 38.04
C LYS A 152 -11.92 -13.92 38.11
N LEU A 153 -11.04 -14.68 37.47
CA LEU A 153 -9.61 -14.37 37.39
C LEU A 153 -9.36 -13.06 36.64
N ASP A 154 -10.01 -12.85 35.49
CA ASP A 154 -9.87 -11.62 34.71
C ASP A 154 -10.33 -10.38 35.50
N LYS A 155 -11.42 -10.50 36.25
CA LYS A 155 -11.90 -9.44 37.16
C LYS A 155 -10.91 -9.16 38.27
N GLU A 156 -10.36 -10.20 38.91
CA GLU A 156 -9.36 -10.04 39.98
C GLU A 156 -8.10 -9.34 39.46
N VAL A 157 -7.62 -9.71 38.27
CA VAL A 157 -6.48 -9.06 37.62
C VAL A 157 -6.79 -7.59 37.31
N LEU A 158 -7.99 -7.29 36.79
CA LEU A 158 -8.40 -5.93 36.49
C LEU A 158 -8.49 -5.05 37.75
N THR A 159 -9.03 -5.59 38.85
CA THR A 159 -9.10 -4.90 40.15
C THR A 159 -7.69 -4.56 40.64
N ARG A 160 -6.77 -5.53 40.66
CA ARG A 160 -5.38 -5.28 41.10
C ARG A 160 -4.65 -4.25 40.24
N LEU A 161 -4.91 -4.22 38.93
CA LEU A 161 -4.33 -3.20 38.04
C LEU A 161 -4.93 -1.81 38.29
N SER A 162 -6.20 -1.73 38.67
CA SER A 162 -6.89 -0.47 38.97
C SER A 162 -6.48 0.09 40.34
N ASP A 163 -6.23 -0.79 41.31
CA ASP A 163 -5.69 -0.41 42.61
C ASP A 163 -4.28 0.17 42.49
N LEU A 164 -3.47 -0.34 41.56
CA LEU A 164 -2.13 0.21 41.27
C LEU A 164 -2.18 1.60 40.61
N SER A 165 -3.24 1.92 39.84
CA SER A 165 -3.39 3.27 39.25
C SER A 165 -3.91 4.31 40.24
N ASN A 166 -4.62 3.88 41.28
CA ASN A 166 -5.18 4.78 42.30
C ASN A 166 -4.18 5.13 43.42
N PHE A 167 -3.00 4.51 43.45
CA PHE A 167 -1.93 4.81 44.41
C PHE A 167 -0.96 5.89 43.94
N SER A 168 -1.17 6.50 42.76
CA SER A 168 -0.26 7.51 42.18
C SER A 168 -0.78 8.95 42.17
N GLU A 169 -1.89 9.26 42.84
CA GLU A 169 -2.41 10.62 42.95
C GLU A 169 -2.47 11.06 44.41
N ASP A 170 -1.33 11.53 44.97
CA ASP A 170 -1.29 12.63 45.94
C ASP A 170 0.17 13.12 46.20
N GLN A 171 0.40 14.40 45.85
CA GLN A 171 1.51 15.34 46.16
C GLN A 171 2.93 15.04 45.61
N ASP A 172 3.63 15.91 44.87
CA ASP A 172 3.59 17.38 44.86
C ASP A 172 4.07 18.03 43.53
N ASP A 173 3.66 19.29 43.39
CA ASP A 173 3.82 20.25 42.30
C ASP A 173 5.28 20.66 41.99
N CYS A 174 5.66 20.68 40.70
CA CYS A 174 6.17 21.89 40.05
C CYS A 174 6.34 21.67 38.53
N THR A 175 5.66 22.53 37.79
CA THR A 175 5.62 22.66 36.34
C THR A 175 7.00 22.70 35.66
N LYS A 176 7.13 22.04 34.49
CA LYS A 176 7.34 22.67 33.15
C LYS A 176 8.17 21.82 32.18
N SER A 177 7.52 21.46 31.07
CA SER A 177 8.06 21.45 29.69
C SER A 177 9.04 20.36 29.22
N CYS A 178 8.60 19.70 28.14
CA CYS A 178 9.34 19.24 26.96
C CYS A 178 10.34 18.07 27.01
N SER A 179 10.04 17.13 26.11
CA SER A 179 10.93 16.48 25.14
C SER A 179 11.91 15.39 25.59
N SER A 180 11.69 14.23 24.95
CA SER A 180 12.66 13.42 24.19
C SER A 180 13.80 12.69 24.92
N THR A 181 13.70 11.36 24.79
CA THR A 181 14.75 10.41 24.36
C THR A 181 16.10 10.33 25.08
N ASP A 182 16.33 9.08 25.54
CA ASP A 182 17.49 8.21 25.28
C ASP A 182 18.80 8.36 26.08
N GLU A 183 19.21 7.18 26.59
CA GLU A 183 20.56 6.65 26.80
C GLU A 183 21.14 6.55 28.24
N VAL A 184 21.23 5.27 28.67
CA VAL A 184 22.34 4.50 29.27
C VAL A 184 23.07 4.97 30.55
N GLN A 185 23.10 4.13 31.61
CA GLN A 185 24.23 3.22 31.91
C GLN A 185 24.05 2.40 33.21
N GLU A 186 24.77 1.27 33.20
CA GLU A 186 25.07 0.21 34.17
C GLU A 186 24.86 0.42 35.68
N ILE A 187 24.62 -0.69 36.41
CA ILE A 187 25.46 -1.13 37.55
C ILE A 187 25.18 -2.62 37.89
N SER A 188 26.25 -3.41 37.75
CA SER A 188 26.80 -4.49 38.60
C SER A 188 25.91 -5.52 39.35
N THR A 189 26.17 -6.80 39.03
CA THR A 189 25.90 -8.05 39.80
C THR A 189 26.79 -8.13 41.07
N PRO A 190 26.62 -9.03 42.10
CA PRO A 190 26.36 -10.51 42.02
C PRO A 190 25.61 -11.08 43.28
N PRO A 191 25.65 -12.39 43.70
CA PRO A 191 26.14 -13.62 43.05
C PRO A 191 25.14 -14.80 42.99
N ALA A 192 25.57 -15.77 42.19
CA ALA A 192 24.88 -16.96 41.72
C ALA A 192 24.64 -18.08 42.77
N ALA A 193 23.46 -18.72 42.68
CA ALA A 193 23.26 -20.11 43.08
C ALA A 193 22.78 -20.93 41.86
N ARG A 194 23.46 -22.06 41.69
CA ARG A 194 23.55 -22.92 40.50
C ARG A 194 22.48 -24.01 40.54
N MET A 195 21.57 -24.08 39.57
CA MET A 195 20.85 -25.31 39.21
C MET A 195 20.75 -25.49 37.68
N LYS A 196 21.00 -26.72 37.24
CA LYS A 196 21.21 -27.16 35.84
C LYS A 196 19.87 -27.26 35.05
N PRO A 197 19.86 -27.08 33.72
CA PRO A 197 18.65 -27.30 32.91
C PRO A 197 18.43 -28.79 32.62
N SER A 198 17.21 -29.27 32.87
CA SER A 198 16.73 -30.60 32.48
C SER A 198 16.25 -30.58 31.03
N ALA A 199 16.84 -31.43 30.20
CA ALA A 199 16.51 -31.58 28.79
C ALA A 199 15.13 -32.21 28.61
N ARG A 200 14.18 -31.48 28.03
CA ARG A 200 12.94 -32.05 27.47
C ARG A 200 12.95 -31.91 25.96
N LYS A 201 13.08 -33.05 25.28
CA LYS A 201 13.07 -33.24 23.83
C LYS A 201 11.76 -32.71 23.22
N LEU A 202 11.86 -31.82 22.23
CA LEU A 202 10.79 -31.53 21.28
C LEU A 202 10.84 -32.55 20.13
N PRO A 203 9.71 -33.12 19.68
CA PRO A 203 9.71 -33.99 18.51
C PRO A 203 9.84 -33.17 17.23
N ALA A 204 10.82 -33.56 16.42
CA ALA A 204 11.07 -33.07 15.08
C ALA A 204 10.19 -33.80 14.06
N LYS A 205 9.46 -33.02 13.24
CA LYS A 205 9.09 -33.22 11.81
C LYS A 205 7.67 -32.73 11.54
N GLN A 206 7.55 -31.57 10.91
CA GLN A 206 6.59 -31.40 9.81
C GLN A 206 7.28 -30.59 8.71
N LYS A 207 7.22 -31.14 7.49
CA LYS A 207 8.22 -31.00 6.43
C LYS A 207 7.62 -30.21 5.26
N ARG A 208 8.44 -29.29 4.74
CA ARG A 208 8.64 -29.03 3.29
C ARG A 208 7.56 -28.28 2.51
N GLU A 209 6.30 -28.28 2.94
CA GLU A 209 5.21 -27.57 2.23
C GLU A 209 5.17 -26.06 2.52
N ASP A 210 5.44 -25.65 3.76
CA ASP A 210 5.53 -24.23 4.14
C ASP A 210 6.72 -23.50 3.50
N ALA A 211 7.82 -24.21 3.24
CA ALA A 211 9.01 -23.64 2.60
C ALA A 211 8.80 -23.37 1.10
N PHE A 212 7.89 -24.11 0.45
CA PHE A 212 7.55 -23.92 -0.96
C PHE A 212 6.62 -22.71 -1.15
N LEU A 213 5.58 -22.62 -0.31
CA LEU A 213 4.63 -21.50 -0.31
C LEU A 213 5.28 -20.14 0.01
N MET A 214 6.29 -20.12 0.88
CA MET A 214 7.00 -18.88 1.24
C MET A 214 7.87 -18.33 0.10
N LYS A 215 8.30 -19.20 -0.83
CA LYS A 215 9.17 -18.85 -1.97
C LYS A 215 8.41 -18.26 -3.16
N GLU A 216 7.16 -18.64 -3.38
CA GLU A 216 6.31 -18.12 -4.47
C GLU A 216 5.54 -16.85 -4.10
N LEU A 217 5.30 -16.60 -2.80
CA LEU A 217 4.49 -15.46 -2.31
C LEU A 217 5.27 -14.15 -2.09
N CYS A 218 6.58 -14.15 -2.34
CA CYS A 218 7.38 -12.93 -2.38
C CYS A 218 7.81 -12.68 -3.84
N PRO A 219 7.32 -11.64 -4.54
CA PRO A 219 8.08 -11.13 -5.68
C PRO A 219 9.46 -10.82 -5.11
N ALA A 220 10.49 -11.50 -5.60
CA ALA A 220 11.86 -11.42 -5.10
C ALA A 220 12.10 -9.97 -4.71
N ARG A 221 12.13 -9.68 -3.38
CA ARG A 221 12.38 -8.31 -2.91
C ARG A 221 13.63 -7.92 -3.68
N ARG A 222 13.54 -6.93 -4.59
CA ARG A 222 14.74 -6.39 -5.24
C ARG A 222 15.67 -6.15 -4.08
N LYS A 223 16.73 -6.98 -3.97
CA LYS A 223 17.60 -6.98 -2.79
C LYS A 223 17.92 -5.52 -2.58
N SER A 224 17.48 -4.94 -1.46
CA SER A 224 17.67 -3.52 -1.22
C SER A 224 19.17 -3.33 -1.23
N LEU A 225 19.71 -2.86 -2.35
CA LEU A 225 21.14 -2.69 -2.51
C LEU A 225 21.53 -1.66 -1.46
N LEU A 226 22.18 -2.12 -0.40
CA LEU A 226 22.66 -1.24 0.65
C LEU A 226 23.69 -0.31 0.02
N PHE A 227 23.63 0.97 0.37
CA PHE A 227 24.64 1.92 -0.07
C PHE A 227 25.96 1.56 0.56
N THR A 228 27.01 1.44 -0.25
CA THR A 228 28.36 1.28 0.28
C THR A 228 28.90 2.63 0.78
N PRO A 229 29.90 2.65 1.67
CA PRO A 229 30.55 3.89 2.11
C PRO A 229 31.11 4.73 0.95
N GLU A 230 31.57 4.07 -0.11
CA GLU A 230 32.09 4.70 -1.33
C GLU A 230 30.98 5.39 -2.12
N GLU A 231 29.84 4.73 -2.32
CA GLU A 231 28.66 5.34 -2.96
C GLU A 231 28.18 6.57 -2.20
N ASP A 232 28.26 6.55 -0.86
CA ASP A 232 27.94 7.70 -0.03
C ASP A 232 28.95 8.85 -0.18
N LYS A 233 30.23 8.54 -0.40
CA LYS A 233 31.27 9.53 -0.70
C LYS A 233 31.02 10.18 -2.07
N TYR A 234 30.70 9.38 -3.09
CA TYR A 234 30.31 9.88 -4.40
C TYR A 234 29.05 10.74 -4.33
N LEU A 235 28.04 10.31 -3.57
CA LEU A 235 26.83 11.11 -3.36
C LEU A 235 27.15 12.46 -2.68
N LYS A 236 28.06 12.49 -1.69
CA LYS A 236 28.49 13.74 -1.04
C LYS A 236 29.20 14.67 -2.02
N VAL A 237 30.12 14.15 -2.84
CA VAL A 237 30.87 14.94 -3.82
C VAL A 237 29.96 15.40 -4.96
N GLY A 238 29.08 14.52 -5.44
CA GLY A 238 28.09 14.84 -6.48
C GLY A 238 27.11 15.92 -6.05
N LEU A 239 26.66 15.90 -4.80
CA LEU A 239 25.84 16.98 -4.22
C LEU A 239 26.59 18.32 -4.19
N LYS A 240 27.90 18.32 -3.92
CA LYS A 240 28.73 19.54 -3.97
C LYS A 240 29.00 20.03 -5.40
N ARG A 241 29.14 19.11 -6.36
CA ARG A 241 29.50 19.41 -7.75
C ARG A 241 28.31 19.84 -8.61
N TYR A 242 27.18 19.14 -8.48
CA TYR A 242 25.99 19.36 -9.31
C TYR A 242 24.81 20.01 -8.57
N GLY A 243 24.86 20.05 -7.23
CA GLY A 243 23.76 20.56 -6.42
C GLY A 243 22.67 19.52 -6.12
N PHE A 244 21.82 19.87 -5.15
CA PHE A 244 20.71 19.03 -4.72
C PHE A 244 19.62 18.97 -5.81
N GLY A 245 19.12 17.78 -6.13
CA GLY A 245 18.10 17.59 -7.17
C GLY A 245 18.65 17.09 -8.53
N GLN A 246 19.95 17.23 -8.78
CA GLN A 246 20.60 16.79 -10.03
C GLN A 246 21.00 15.30 -10.01
N TRP A 247 20.06 14.43 -9.62
CA TRP A 247 20.31 13.01 -9.37
C TRP A 247 20.73 12.22 -10.61
N THR A 248 20.17 12.55 -11.77
CA THR A 248 20.52 11.91 -13.04
C THR A 248 21.94 12.25 -13.47
N SER A 249 22.36 13.50 -13.24
CA SER A 249 23.69 14.00 -13.57
C SER A 249 24.73 13.34 -12.66
N ILE A 250 24.45 13.27 -11.35
CA ILE A 250 25.29 12.55 -10.38
C ILE A 250 25.39 11.06 -10.73
N LEU A 251 24.29 10.41 -11.13
CA LEU A 251 24.30 8.98 -11.45
C LEU A 251 25.07 8.65 -12.76
N ARG A 252 25.19 9.63 -13.67
CA ARG A 252 25.85 9.47 -14.98
C ARG A 252 27.26 10.06 -15.03
N ASP A 253 27.75 10.63 -13.93
CA ASP A 253 29.10 11.17 -13.85
C ASP A 253 30.11 10.01 -14.00
N PRO A 254 31.03 10.06 -14.98
CA PRO A 254 32.06 9.03 -15.14
C PRO A 254 32.98 8.88 -13.91
N ASP A 255 33.08 9.91 -13.07
CA ASP A 255 33.89 9.88 -11.84
C ASP A 255 33.20 9.10 -10.71
N PHE A 256 31.89 8.85 -10.79
CA PHE A 256 31.10 8.22 -9.74
C PHE A 256 30.64 6.80 -10.10
N HIS A 257 31.12 5.83 -9.34
CA HIS A 257 30.87 4.41 -9.59
C HIS A 257 29.77 3.89 -8.67
N PHE A 258 28.51 4.01 -9.12
CA PHE A 258 27.35 3.45 -8.42
C PHE A 258 27.06 2.01 -8.84
N GLN A 259 26.49 1.21 -7.93
CA GLN A 259 26.12 -0.17 -8.22
C GLN A 259 25.10 -0.26 -9.37
N LYS A 260 25.25 -1.27 -10.24
CA LYS A 260 24.38 -1.48 -11.41
C LYS A 260 22.93 -1.72 -10.95
N GLY A 261 22.01 -0.85 -11.39
CA GLY A 261 20.59 -0.88 -11.00
C GLY A 261 20.16 0.21 -10.02
N ARG A 262 21.06 1.11 -9.62
CA ARG A 262 20.72 2.36 -8.91
C ARG A 262 19.89 3.27 -9.80
N SER A 263 18.91 3.94 -9.19
CA SER A 263 18.04 4.92 -9.86
C SER A 263 18.20 6.30 -9.24
N PRO A 264 17.85 7.38 -9.96
CA PRO A 264 17.83 8.74 -9.41
C PRO A 264 17.06 8.84 -8.08
N ASN A 265 15.93 8.12 -7.99
CA ASN A 265 15.11 8.07 -6.79
C ASN A 265 15.82 7.36 -5.61
N SER A 266 16.72 6.41 -5.88
CA SER A 266 17.56 5.78 -4.85
C SER A 266 18.53 6.78 -4.23
N LEU A 267 19.12 7.66 -5.04
CA LEU A 267 20.04 8.71 -4.56
C LEU A 267 19.29 9.76 -3.74
N LEU A 268 18.13 10.22 -4.21
CA LEU A 268 17.27 11.15 -3.47
C LEU A 268 16.89 10.60 -2.08
N ASN A 269 16.41 9.35 -2.01
CA ASN A 269 16.03 8.73 -0.74
C ASN A 269 17.23 8.56 0.21
N ARG A 270 18.43 8.25 -0.32
CA ARG A 270 19.65 8.16 0.49
C ARG A 270 20.09 9.54 0.99
N ALA A 271 20.04 10.54 0.12
CA ALA A 271 20.38 11.92 0.46
C ALA A 271 19.45 12.48 1.54
N ASN A 272 18.13 12.27 1.42
CA ASN A 272 17.17 12.68 2.46
C ASN A 272 17.43 12.00 3.81
N ARG A 273 17.80 10.72 3.82
CA ARG A 273 18.12 10.00 5.07
C ARG A 273 19.43 10.44 5.71
N LYS A 274 20.43 10.81 4.91
CA LYS A 274 21.80 11.08 5.38
C LYS A 274 22.08 12.57 5.60
N TYR A 275 21.43 13.43 4.82
CA TYR A 275 21.66 14.86 4.77
C TYR A 275 20.37 15.67 4.98
N GLY A 276 19.21 15.04 5.18
CA GLY A 276 17.93 15.74 5.40
C GLY A 276 17.85 16.54 6.71
N THR A 277 18.81 16.37 7.62
CA THR A 277 18.95 17.14 8.86
C THR A 277 20.10 18.16 8.77
N MET A 278 20.84 18.18 7.66
CA MET A 278 21.97 19.09 7.45
C MET A 278 21.54 20.24 6.54
N ASP A 279 20.91 21.21 7.19
CA ASP A 279 21.08 22.64 6.98
C ASP A 279 20.52 23.28 5.69
N SER A 280 19.57 24.17 5.96
CA SER A 280 18.95 25.19 5.11
C SER A 280 19.93 26.26 4.60
N HIS A 281 21.24 26.01 4.64
CA HIS A 281 22.30 26.98 4.34
C HIS A 281 23.10 26.72 3.05
N LEU A 282 22.57 25.90 2.14
CA LEU A 282 23.09 25.77 0.76
C LEU A 282 22.14 26.32 -0.30
N VAL A 283 21.17 27.15 0.11
CA VAL A 283 20.31 27.93 -0.80
C VAL A 283 20.68 29.41 -0.71
N ASP A 284 21.96 29.74 -0.86
CA ASP A 284 22.31 31.07 -1.37
C ASP A 284 23.75 31.12 -1.89
N ARG A 285 23.87 31.02 -3.22
CA ARG A 285 24.81 31.81 -4.02
C ARG A 285 24.59 31.58 -5.51
N LYS A 286 23.83 32.53 -6.07
CA LYS A 286 24.03 33.28 -7.32
C LYS A 286 24.20 32.52 -8.64
N GLY A 287 23.43 33.00 -9.62
CA GLY A 287 23.86 33.16 -11.00
C GLY A 287 22.81 32.75 -11.99
#